data_AF-A0A2H9MVQ4-F1
#
_entry.id   AF-A0A2H9MVQ4-F1
#
_cell.length_a   1.000
_cell.length_b   1.000
_cell.length_c   1.000
_cell.angle_alpha   90.00
_cell.angle_beta   90.00
_cell.angle_gamma   90.00
#
_symmetry.space_group_name_H-M   'P 1'
#
loop_
_entity.id
_entity.type
_entity.pdbx_description
1 polymer ?
#
loop_
_entity_poly.entity_id
_entity_poly.type
_entity_poly.pdbx_seq_one_letter_code
_entity_poly.pdbx_strand_id
1 'polypeptide(L)' 'MNPSERELLEKLDDLVLTASGDELRKIQEIDIQTQLDGMSFYDAFVQSTFLANQNIKQESQESH' A
#
# COMPACT_ATOMS: atom_id res chain seq x y z
N MET A 1 -14.23 -11.69 -2.65
CA MET A 1 -13.05 -11.41 -1.84
C MET A 1 -12.33 -12.72 -1.53
N ASN A 2 -11.16 -12.90 -2.12
CA ASN A 2 -10.30 -14.06 -1.87
C ASN A 2 -9.44 -13.85 -0.60
N PRO A 3 -8.78 -14.90 -0.07
CA PRO A 3 -7.97 -14.76 1.14
C PRO A 3 -6.83 -13.74 1.04
N SER A 4 -6.18 -13.61 -0.12
CA SER A 4 -5.08 -12.66 -0.34
C SER A 4 -5.56 -11.21 -0.37
N GLU A 5 -6.72 -10.95 -0.98
CA GLU A 5 -7.38 -9.64 -0.92
C GLU A 5 -7.75 -9.26 0.52
N ARG A 6 -8.16 -10.26 1.34
CA ARG A 6 -8.45 -10.03 2.76
C ARG A 6 -7.21 -9.66 3.55
N GLU A 7 -6.11 -10.36 3.33
CA GLU A 7 -4.84 -10.05 3.99
C GLU A 7 -4.33 -8.64 3.63
N LEU A 8 -4.51 -8.20 2.38
CA LEU A 8 -4.15 -6.85 1.96
C LEU A 8 -5.03 -5.78 2.62
N LEU A 9 -6.33 -6.04 2.75
CA LEU A 9 -7.24 -5.14 3.46
C LEU A 9 -6.94 -5.07 4.95
N GLU A 10 -6.61 -6.20 5.60
CA GLU A 10 -6.19 -6.22 7.00
C GLU A 10 -4.91 -5.38 7.20
N LYS A 11 -3.93 -5.50 6.31
CA LYS A 11 -2.71 -4.67 6.35
C LYS A 11 -2.98 -3.18 6.14
N LEU A 12 -3.94 -2.86 5.26
CA LEU A 12 -4.36 -1.48 5.04
C LEU A 12 -5.03 -0.91 6.29
N ASP A 13 -5.92 -1.68 6.92
CA ASP A 13 -6.59 -1.31 8.18
C ASP A 13 -5.56 -1.08 9.29
N ASP A 14 -4.61 -2.01 9.46
CA ASP A 14 -3.55 -1.88 10.46
C ASP A 14 -2.70 -0.63 10.22
N LEU A 15 -2.36 -0.32 8.96
CA LEU A 15 -1.64 0.90 8.59
C LEU A 15 -2.39 2.15 9.04
N VAL A 16 -3.71 2.21 8.84
CA VAL A 16 -4.53 3.35 9.23
C VAL A 16 -4.71 3.42 10.75
N LEU A 17 -4.97 2.30 11.40
CA LEU A 17 -5.23 2.24 12.85
C LEU A 17 -3.99 2.56 13.69
N THR A 18 -2.79 2.24 13.19
CA THR A 18 -1.53 2.44 13.92
C THR A 18 -0.80 3.74 13.55
N ALA A 19 -1.26 4.46 12.52
CA ALA A 19 -0.65 5.70 12.07
C ALA A 19 -0.79 6.83 13.10
N SER A 20 0.28 7.62 13.25
CA SER A 20 0.23 8.89 13.94
C SER A 20 -0.63 9.92 13.19
N GLY A 21 -0.99 11.03 13.85
CA GLY A 21 -1.79 12.09 13.21
C GLY A 21 -1.15 12.69 11.96
N ASP A 22 0.17 12.82 11.93
CA ASP A 22 0.90 13.32 10.74
C ASP A 22 0.94 12.28 9.61
N GLU A 23 1.05 11.00 9.94
CA GLU A 23 0.98 9.91 8.96
C GLU A 23 -0.44 9.78 8.38
N LEU A 24 -1.47 9.88 9.22
CA LEU A 24 -2.86 9.92 8.78
C LEU A 24 -3.14 11.09 7.84
N ARG A 25 -2.54 12.26 8.09
CA ARG A 25 -2.67 13.41 7.19
C ARG A 25 -2.08 13.11 5.82
N LYS A 26 -0.89 12.50 5.77
CA LYS A 26 -0.27 12.07 4.50
C LYS A 26 -1.11 11.01 3.78
N ILE A 27 -1.63 10.04 4.52
CA ILE A 27 -2.53 9.00 3.96
C ILE A 27 -3.76 9.67 3.31
N GLN A 28 -4.38 10.63 4.00
CA GLN A 28 -5.53 11.38 3.47
C GLN A 28 -5.17 12.23 2.24
N GLU A 29 -4.01 12.88 2.25
CA GLU A 29 -3.51 13.62 1.09
C GLU A 29 -3.34 12.71 -0.13
N ILE A 30 -2.76 11.51 0.06
CA ILE A 30 -2.60 10.52 -0.99
C ILE A 30 -3.97 10.02 -1.48
N ASP A 31 -4.89 9.67 -0.57
CA ASP A 31 -6.24 9.22 -0.93
C ASP A 31 -6.96 10.25 -1.81
N ILE A 32 -6.92 11.53 -1.43
CA ILE A 32 -7.49 12.63 -2.23
C ILE A 32 -6.87 12.68 -3.63
N GLN A 33 -5.54 12.61 -3.75
CA GLN A 33 -4.88 12.62 -5.06
C GLN A 33 -5.29 11.40 -5.89
N THR A 34 -5.31 10.21 -5.31
CA THR A 34 -5.71 8.99 -6.04
C THR A 34 -7.14 9.05 -6.52
N GLN A 35 -8.07 9.62 -5.73
CA GLN A 35 -9.46 9.79 -6.11
C GLN A 35 -9.63 10.78 -7.27
N LEU A 36 -8.81 11.83 -7.33
CA LEU A 36 -8.80 12.77 -8.47
C LEU A 36 -8.35 12.09 -9.77
N ASP A 37 -7.47 11.09 -9.66
CA ASP A 37 -7.02 10.25 -10.77
C ASP A 37 -7.99 9.09 -11.08
N GLY A 38 -9.12 8.99 -10.36
CA GLY A 38 -10.11 7.93 -10.54
C GLY A 38 -9.69 6.57 -10.00
N MET A 39 -8.66 6.52 -9.15
CA MET A 39 -8.19 5.31 -8.47
C MET A 39 -8.60 5.33 -7.00
N SER A 40 -8.92 4.16 -6.44
CA SER A 40 -9.09 4.08 -4.99
C SER A 40 -7.73 4.03 -4.30
N PHE A 41 -7.66 4.51 -3.05
CA PHE A 41 -6.47 4.37 -2.24
C PHE A 41 -6.04 2.90 -2.06
N TYR A 42 -7.00 1.97 -2.02
CA TYR A 42 -6.71 0.53 -1.97
C TYR A 42 -5.96 0.06 -3.23
N ASP A 43 -6.37 0.49 -4.42
CA ASP A 43 -5.69 0.12 -5.67
C ASP A 43 -4.24 0.63 -5.68
N ALA A 44 -4.03 1.88 -5.23
CA ALA A 44 -2.70 2.47 -5.09
C ALA A 44 -1.83 1.72 -4.06
N PHE A 45 -2.42 1.31 -2.93
CA PHE A 45 -1.75 0.51 -1.91
C PHE A 45 -1.32 -0.87 -2.43
N VAL A 46 -2.21 -1.57 -3.15
CA VAL A 46 -1.90 -2.87 -3.76
C VAL A 46 -0.78 -2.72 -4.80
N GLN A 47 -0.82 -1.66 -5.62
CA GLN A 47 0.23 -1.42 -6.60
C GLN A 47 1.58 -1.11 -5.94
N SER A 48 1.59 -0.32 -4.87
CA SER A 48 2.78 -0.03 -4.06
C SER A 48 3.38 -1.30 -3.44
N THR A 49 2.56 -2.11 -2.78
CA THR A 49 3.02 -3.37 -2.16
C THR A 49 3.55 -4.35 -3.22
N PHE A 50 2.93 -4.41 -4.39
CA PHE A 50 3.42 -5.21 -5.51
C PHE A 50 4.80 -4.73 -6.01
N LEU A 51 5.00 -3.42 -6.19
CA LEU A 51 6.28 -2.83 -6.60
C LEU A 51 7.38 -3.06 -5.54
N ALA A 52 7.04 -2.92 -4.25
CA ALA A 52 7.97 -3.22 -3.16
C ALA A 52 8.43 -4.68 -3.19
N ASN A 53 7.51 -5.61 -3.43
CA ASN A 53 7.82 -7.03 -3.54
C ASN A 53 8.66 -7.38 -4.77
N GLN A 54 8.58 -6.60 -5.86
CA GLN A 54 9.43 -6.79 -7.04
C GLN A 54 10.88 -6.36 -6.81
N ASN A 55 11.10 -5.23 -6.13
CA ASN A 55 12.45 -4.75 -5.80
C ASN A 55 13.19 -5.73 -4.87
N ILE A 56 12.51 -6.28 -3.85
CA ILE A 56 13.11 -7.25 -2.92
C ILE A 56 13.59 -8.53 -3.66
N LYS A 57 12.90 -8.92 -4.73
CA LYS A 57 13.25 -10.11 -5.51
C LYS A 57 14.47 -9.89 -6.41
N GLN A 58 14.72 -8.65 -6.85
CA GLN A 58 15.88 -8.32 -7.68
C GLN A 58 17.17 -8.18 -6.85
N GLU A 59 17.11 -7.60 -5.64
CA GLU A 59 18.28 -7.55 -4.74
C GLU A 59 18.72 -8.95 -4.25
N SER A 60 17.78 -9.90 -4.13
CA SER A 60 18.10 -11.27 -3.71
C SER A 60 18.83 -12.11 -4.78
N GLN A 61 19.00 -11.61 -6.00
CA GLN A 61 19.77 -12.27 -7.07
C GLN A 61 21.18 -11.68 -7.28
N GLU A 62 21.55 -10.62 -6.55
CA GLU A 62 22.91 -10.08 -6.50
C GLU A 62 23.58 -10.48 -5.19
N SER A 63 23.84 -11.78 -5.01
CA SER A 63 24.80 -12.28 -4.03
C SER A 63 25.64 -13.33 -4.73
N HIS A 64 26.84 -12.88 -5.11
CA HIS A 64 27.82 -13.54 -5.97
C HIS A 64 28.51 -14.75 -5.30
#